data_AF-A0A9W5R0S5-F1
#
_entry.id   AF-A0A9W5R0S5-F1
#
_cell.length_a   1.000
_cell.length_b   1.000
_cell.length_c   1.000
_cell.angle_alpha   90.00
_cell.angle_beta   90.00
_cell.angle_gamma   90.00
#
_symmetry.space_group_name_H-M   'P 1'
#
loop_
_entity.id
_entity.type
_entity.pdbx_description
1 polymer ?
#
loop_
_entity_poly.entity_id
_entity_poly.type
_entity_poly.pdbx_seq_one_letter_code
_entity_poly.pdbx_strand_id
1 'polypeptide(L)' 'MKNNQENHVTAPAVTEAVEKTILGLTELIDVMKDQVSVNELDKLSTIVTAASELYKAFKS' A
#
# COMPACT_ATOMS: atom_id res chain seq x y z
N MET A 1 24.91 -25.81 13.30
CA MET A 1 23.45 -25.56 13.28
C MET A 1 23.21 -24.36 12.37
N LYS A 2 22.44 -24.52 11.28
CA LYS A 2 22.10 -23.41 10.39
C LYS A 2 21.03 -22.57 11.07
N ASN A 3 21.31 -21.29 11.29
CA ASN A 3 20.38 -20.35 11.90
C ASN A 3 19.35 -19.95 10.84
N ASN A 4 18.29 -20.75 10.71
CA ASN A 4 17.12 -20.38 9.91
C ASN A 4 16.34 -19.33 10.70
N GLN A 5 16.82 -18.08 10.72
CA GLN A 5 15.93 -16.95 10.96
C GLN A 5 15.04 -16.83 9.73
N GLU A 6 14.01 -17.67 9.68
CA GLU A 6 12.81 -17.35 8.93
C GLU A 6 12.35 -16.01 9.52
N ASN A 7 12.49 -14.94 8.74
CA ASN A 7 11.86 -13.67 9.06
C ASN A 7 10.36 -13.97 9.19
N HIS A 8 9.90 -14.20 10.41
CA HIS A 8 8.49 -14.31 10.72
C HIS A 8 7.89 -12.95 10.41
N VAL A 9 7.42 -12.81 9.17
CA VAL A 9 6.59 -11.71 8.74
C VAL A 9 5.29 -11.86 9.53
N THR A 10 5.22 -11.17 10.66
CA THR A 10 4.05 -11.23 11.54
C THR A 10 2.94 -10.38 10.93
N ALA A 11 1.70 -10.79 11.12
CA ALA A 11 0.53 -10.03 10.66
C ALA A 11 0.59 -8.52 11.01
N PRO A 12 1.11 -8.09 12.18
CA PRO A 12 1.32 -6.68 12.50
C PRO A 12 2.32 -5.95 11.59
N ALA A 13 3.45 -6.58 11.25
CA ALA A 13 4.47 -5.97 10.38
C ALA A 13 3.96 -5.79 8.95
N VAL A 14 3.16 -6.75 8.45
CA VAL A 14 2.47 -6.62 7.16
C VAL A 14 1.43 -5.50 7.20
N THR A 15 0.64 -5.46 8.26
CA THR A 15 -0.39 -4.44 8.47
C THR A 15 0.22 -3.03 8.44
N GLU A 16 1.31 -2.80 9.18
CA GLU A 16 2.01 -1.51 9.20
C GLU A 16 2.62 -1.15 7.84
N ALA A 17 3.23 -2.12 7.14
CA ALA A 17 3.80 -1.89 5.82
C ALA A 17 2.71 -1.49 4.81
N VAL A 18 1.55 -2.15 4.86
CA VAL A 18 0.42 -1.84 3.98
C VAL A 18 -0.17 -0.47 4.28
N GLU A 19 -0.34 -0.09 5.55
CA GLU A 19 -0.79 1.27 5.93
C GLU A 19 0.15 2.34 5.35
N LYS A 20 1.46 2.18 5.51
CA LYS A 20 2.46 3.12 4.99
C LYS A 20 2.43 3.21 3.46
N THR A 21 2.25 2.07 2.78
CA THR A 21 2.14 2.05 1.31
C THR A 21 0.89 2.77 0.83
N ILE A 22 -0.27 2.55 1.47
CA ILE A 22 -1.52 3.24 1.12
C ILE A 22 -1.36 4.76 1.29
N LEU A 23 -0.77 5.19 2.42
CA LEU A 23 -0.54 6.61 2.69
C LEU A 23 0.36 7.24 1.62
N GLY A 24 1.51 6.63 1.34
CA GLY A 24 2.46 7.16 0.36
C GLY A 24 1.90 7.23 -1.07
N LEU A 25 1.08 6.25 -1.47
CA LEU A 25 0.41 6.29 -2.76
C LEU A 25 -0.67 7.38 -2.82
N THR A 26 -1.38 7.63 -1.71
CA THR A 26 -2.39 8.70 -1.63
C THR A 26 -1.74 10.08 -1.75
N GLU A 27 -0.63 10.30 -1.05
CA GLU A 27 0.16 11.53 -1.16
C GLU A 27 0.72 11.74 -2.57
N LEU A 28 1.21 10.67 -3.20
CA LEU A 28 1.69 10.72 -4.57
C LEU A 28 0.58 11.11 -5.56
N ILE A 29 -0.63 10.56 -5.41
CA ILE A 29 -1.80 10.97 -6.20
C ILE A 29 -2.08 12.46 -6.01
N ASP A 30 -2.05 12.94 -4.76
CA ASP A 30 -2.36 14.33 -4.46
C ASP A 30 -1.38 15.31 -5.11
N VAL A 31 -0.10 14.93 -5.20
CA VAL A 31 0.95 15.71 -5.89
C VAL A 31 0.83 15.59 -7.41
N MET A 32 0.49 14.40 -7.92
CA MET A 32 0.40 14.12 -9.36
C MET A 32 -0.87 14.66 -10.00
N LYS A 33 -1.97 14.86 -9.23
CA LYS A 33 -3.25 15.34 -9.78
C LYS A 33 -3.13 16.69 -10.48
N ASP A 34 -2.19 17.52 -10.05
CA ASP A 34 -1.95 18.85 -10.60
C ASP A 34 -0.90 18.85 -11.72
N GLN A 35 -0.17 17.74 -11.91
CA GLN A 35 1.01 17.66 -12.79
C GLN A 35 0.87 16.66 -13.95
N VAL A 36 -0.15 15.80 -13.93
CA VAL A 36 -0.21 14.61 -14.80
C VAL A 36 -1.55 14.51 -15.54
N SER A 37 -1.53 13.93 -16.73
CA SER A 37 -2.72 13.66 -17.53
C SER A 37 -3.65 12.66 -16.84
N VAL A 38 -4.96 12.92 -16.94
CA VAL A 38 -6.06 12.24 -16.22
C VAL A 38 -5.95 10.69 -16.20
N ASN A 39 -5.41 10.08 -17.24
CA ASN A 39 -5.27 8.62 -17.36
C ASN A 39 -4.27 7.96 -16.38
N GLU A 40 -3.21 8.65 -15.95
CA GLU A 40 -2.26 8.07 -14.99
C GLU A 40 -2.76 8.20 -13.55
N LEU A 41 -3.54 9.26 -13.29
CA LEU A 41 -4.17 9.49 -11.99
C LEU A 41 -5.21 8.41 -11.67
N ASP A 42 -6.00 8.02 -12.67
CA ASP A 42 -7.04 6.99 -12.53
C ASP A 42 -6.45 5.61 -12.20
N LYS A 43 -5.30 5.27 -12.80
CA LYS A 43 -4.57 4.03 -12.50
C LYS A 43 -4.03 4.02 -11.08
N LEU A 44 -3.43 5.14 -10.64
CA LEU A 44 -2.94 5.27 -9.27
C LEU A 44 -4.08 5.20 -8.24
N SER A 45 -5.20 5.88 -8.49
CA SER A 45 -6.40 5.83 -7.64
C SER A 45 -6.96 4.41 -7.51
N THR A 46 -7.00 3.66 -8.61
CA THR A 46 -7.41 2.25 -8.62
C THR A 46 -6.51 1.39 -7.73
N ILE A 47 -5.18 1.60 -7.80
CA ILE A 47 -4.21 0.86 -6.98
C ILE A 47 -4.41 1.18 -5.49
N VAL A 48 -4.59 2.46 -5.11
CA VAL A 48 -4.84 2.86 -3.72
C VAL A 48 -6.12 2.25 -3.17
N THR A 49 -7.18 2.24 -3.98
CA THR A 49 -8.47 1.67 -3.60
C THR A 49 -8.34 0.17 -3.35
N ALA A 50 -7.74 -0.57 -4.29
CA ALA A 50 -7.53 -2.01 -4.14
C ALA A 50 -6.65 -2.36 -2.92
N ALA A 51 -5.58 -1.59 -2.69
CA ALA A 51 -4.72 -1.76 -1.51
C ALA A 51 -5.49 -1.51 -0.20
N SER A 52 -6.35 -0.49 -0.18
CA SER A 52 -7.18 -0.16 0.98
C SER A 52 -8.24 -1.22 1.29
N GLU A 53 -8.85 -1.81 0.27
CA GLU A 53 -9.80 -2.93 0.43
C GLU A 53 -9.11 -4.18 0.95
N LEU A 54 -7.94 -4.54 0.41
CA LEU A 54 -7.11 -5.63 0.92
C LEU A 54 -6.72 -5.41 2.38
N TYR A 55 -6.36 -4.18 2.74
CA TYR A 55 -6.04 -3.81 4.12
C TYR A 55 -7.22 -4.02 5.08
N LYS A 56 -8.42 -3.57 4.69
CA LYS A 56 -9.64 -3.78 5.47
C LYS A 56 -9.94 -5.27 5.67
N ALA A 57 -9.78 -6.07 4.61
CA ALA A 57 -9.98 -7.52 4.66
C ALA A 57 -8.97 -8.22 5.60
N PHE A 58 -7.73 -7.72 5.68
CA PHE A 58 -6.70 -8.28 6.55
C PHE A 58 -6.90 -7.93 8.04
N LYS A 59 -7.55 -6.79 8.32
CA LYS A 59 -7.86 -6.34 9.69
C LYS A 59 -9.20 -6.87 10.25
N SER A 60 -10.04 -7.48 9.42
CA SER A 60 -11.36 -8.03 9.79
C SER A 60 -11.28 -9.49 10.20
#